data_AF-A0A4Q2XDS2-F1
#
_entry.id   AF-A0A4Q2XDS2-F1
#
_cell.length_a   1.000
_cell.length_b   1.000
_cell.length_c   1.000
_cell.angle_alpha   90.00
_cell.angle_beta   90.00
_cell.angle_gamma   90.00
#
_symmetry.space_group_name_H-M   'P 1'
#
loop_
_entity.id
_entity.type
_entity.pdbx_description
1 polymer ?
#
loop_
_entity_poly.entity_id
_entity_poly.type
_entity_poly.pdbx_seq_one_letter_code
_entity_poly.pdbx_strand_id
1 'polypeptide(L)'
;MSIDPYSSPALNVPSVNRSQDSAITDGVVRELAGTKPWVRFLSVLMFIGTGLMVLLAIMMIVMGGAMAQAAPSNPFIAGGAGAFVGGIYLVMALLYVYPAIRLWKYASRISELMQSATSFSLEAALREQRKFWKFFGILALILVSLYALIIVGAIIMVTVGAIGARG
;
A
#
# COMPACT_ATOMS: atom_id res chain seq x y z
N MET A 1 54.76 10.88 47.86
CA MET A 1 53.47 10.77 47.15
C MET A 1 53.45 11.87 46.10
N SER A 2 53.70 11.54 44.83
CA SER A 2 53.61 12.48 43.71
C SER A 2 52.14 12.60 43.29
N ILE A 3 51.55 13.76 43.51
CA ILE A 3 50.19 14.07 43.06
C ILE A 3 50.32 14.52 41.61
N ASP A 4 49.88 13.71 40.66
CA ASP A 4 49.96 14.02 39.23
C ASP A 4 49.04 15.22 38.90
N PRO A 5 49.58 16.37 38.47
CA PRO A 5 48.79 17.59 38.21
C PRO A 5 48.01 17.55 36.89
N TYR A 6 48.15 16.47 36.11
CA TYR A 6 47.53 16.30 34.79
C TYR A 6 46.45 15.20 34.74
N SER A 7 45.93 14.75 35.90
CA SER A 7 44.79 13.82 35.89
C SER A 7 43.59 14.52 35.25
N SER A 8 43.17 14.05 34.07
CA SER A 8 41.94 14.51 33.43
C SER A 8 40.78 14.36 34.41
N PRO A 9 39.90 15.37 34.57
CA PRO A 9 38.71 15.24 35.42
C PRO A 9 38.01 13.93 35.09
N ALA A 10 37.75 13.09 36.09
CA ALA A 10 37.02 11.86 35.88
C ALA A 10 35.68 12.21 35.23
N LEU A 11 35.59 12.00 33.91
CA LEU A 11 34.40 12.26 33.13
C LEU A 11 33.37 11.26 33.64
N ASN A 12 32.50 11.73 34.53
CA ASN A 12 31.33 11.00 34.98
C ASN A 12 30.33 10.95 33.82
N VAL A 13 30.68 10.20 32.77
CA VAL A 13 29.74 9.84 31.73
C VAL A 13 28.70 8.95 32.40
N PRO A 14 27.42 9.35 32.45
CA PRO A 14 26.36 8.48 32.92
C PRO A 14 26.53 7.15 32.21
N SER A 15 26.75 6.08 32.97
CA SER A 15 26.93 4.75 32.41
C SER A 15 25.68 4.43 31.60
N VAL A 16 25.76 4.56 30.27
CA VAL A 16 24.68 4.17 29.36
C VAL A 16 24.34 2.73 29.70
N ASN A 17 23.13 2.52 30.18
CA ASN A 17 22.70 1.25 30.72
C ASN A 17 22.43 0.31 29.55
N ARG A 18 23.49 -0.30 28.99
CA ARG A 18 23.43 -1.19 27.81
C ARG A 18 22.35 -2.27 27.92
N SER A 19 22.04 -2.72 29.12
CA SER A 19 20.96 -3.70 29.37
C SER A 19 19.57 -3.13 29.03
N GLN A 20 19.35 -1.84 29.26
CA GLN A 20 18.10 -1.15 28.92
C GLN A 20 17.97 -0.94 27.41
N ASP A 21 19.05 -0.54 26.73
CA ASP A 21 19.08 -0.38 25.27
C ASP A 21 18.82 -1.71 24.54
N SER A 22 19.43 -2.80 25.00
CA SER A 22 19.16 -4.14 24.49
C SER A 22 17.72 -4.57 24.74
N ALA A 23 17.18 -4.35 25.94
CA ALA A 23 15.79 -4.70 26.26
C ALA A 23 14.76 -3.95 25.40
N ILE A 24 15.00 -2.67 25.12
CA ILE A 24 14.16 -1.88 24.19
C ILE A 24 14.27 -2.45 22.78
N THR A 25 15.48 -2.75 22.32
CA THR A 25 15.72 -3.31 20.98
C THR A 25 15.03 -4.67 20.81
N ASP A 26 15.13 -5.55 21.80
CA ASP A 26 14.48 -6.86 21.81
C ASP A 26 12.95 -6.73 21.82
N GLY A 27 12.42 -5.78 22.60
CA GLY A 27 11.01 -5.43 22.60
C GLY A 27 10.51 -5.01 21.22
N VAL A 28 11.23 -4.09 20.56
CA VAL A 28 10.88 -3.62 19.20
C VAL A 28 10.90 -4.76 18.18
N VAL A 29 11.92 -5.62 18.23
CA VAL A 29 12.02 -6.78 17.34
C VAL A 29 10.84 -7.74 17.55
N ARG A 30 10.44 -7.98 18.81
CA ARG A 30 9.31 -8.84 19.15
C ARG A 30 7.98 -8.32 18.59
N GLU A 31 7.72 -7.03 18.72
CA GLU A 31 6.50 -6.41 18.19
C GLU A 31 6.44 -6.52 16.66
N LEU A 32 7.54 -6.19 15.98
CA LEU A 32 7.63 -6.31 14.52
C LEU A 32 7.47 -7.75 14.07
N ALA A 33 8.10 -8.71 14.76
CA ALA A 33 7.96 -10.14 14.49
C ALA A 33 6.50 -10.61 14.61
N GLY A 34 5.74 -10.07 15.57
CA GLY A 34 4.31 -10.35 15.71
C GLY A 34 3.46 -9.93 14.51
N THR A 35 3.86 -8.87 13.79
CA THR A 35 3.13 -8.40 12.59
C THR A 35 3.48 -9.17 11.32
N LYS A 36 4.65 -9.83 11.28
CA LYS A 36 5.15 -10.55 10.09
C LYS A 36 4.16 -11.55 9.47
N PRO A 37 3.51 -12.48 10.20
CA PRO A 37 2.59 -13.43 9.59
C PRO A 37 1.39 -12.73 8.95
N TRP A 38 0.86 -11.67 9.58
CA TRP A 38 -0.24 -10.88 9.04
C TRP A 38 0.14 -10.12 7.78
N VAL A 39 1.32 -9.49 7.78
CA VAL A 39 1.86 -8.80 6.60
C VAL A 39 2.07 -9.79 5.46
N ARG A 40 2.60 -10.99 5.74
CA ARG A 40 2.73 -12.05 4.73
C ARG A 40 1.38 -12.46 4.17
N PHE A 41 0.44 -12.76 5.04
CA PHE A 41 -0.90 -13.15 4.64
C PHE A 41 -1.56 -12.10 3.73
N LEU A 42 -1.54 -10.83 4.13
CA LEU A 42 -2.08 -9.72 3.33
C LEU A 42 -1.35 -9.55 1.99
N SER A 43 -0.03 -9.76 1.95
CA SER A 43 0.73 -9.72 0.69
C SER A 43 0.27 -10.80 -0.29
N VAL A 44 0.08 -12.03 0.19
CA VAL A 44 -0.40 -13.16 -0.61
C VAL A 44 -1.83 -12.92 -1.07
N LEU A 45 -2.70 -12.44 -0.18
CA LEU A 45 -4.08 -12.12 -0.52
C LEU A 45 -4.16 -11.07 -1.64
N MET A 46 -3.33 -10.03 -1.60
CA MET A 46 -3.28 -9.03 -2.68
C MET A 46 -2.72 -9.59 -3.99
N PHE A 47 -1.74 -10.50 -3.96
CA PHE A 47 -1.29 -11.19 -5.16
C PHE A 47 -2.39 -12.06 -5.78
N ILE A 48 -3.11 -12.83 -4.96
CA ILE A 48 -4.25 -13.63 -5.41
C ILE A 48 -5.33 -12.71 -6.00
N GLY A 49 -5.70 -11.64 -5.29
CA GLY A 49 -6.67 -10.65 -5.77
C GLY A 49 -6.25 -10.03 -7.11
N THR A 50 -4.96 -9.71 -7.27
CA THR A 50 -4.42 -9.19 -8.54
C THR A 50 -4.52 -10.23 -9.66
N GLY A 51 -4.18 -11.49 -9.40
CA GLY A 51 -4.30 -12.58 -10.37
C GLY A 51 -5.75 -12.79 -10.82
N LEU A 52 -6.70 -12.77 -9.87
CA LEU A 52 -8.13 -12.84 -10.17
C LEU A 52 -8.62 -11.63 -10.96
N MET A 53 -8.15 -10.41 -10.66
CA MET A 53 -8.49 -9.22 -11.45
C MET A 53 -8.03 -9.33 -12.90
N VAL A 54 -6.82 -9.84 -13.14
CA VAL A 54 -6.31 -10.07 -14.51
C VAL A 54 -7.15 -11.11 -15.23
N LEU A 55 -7.49 -12.21 -14.55
CA LEU A 55 -8.34 -13.25 -15.13
C LEU A 55 -9.73 -12.70 -15.49
N LEU A 56 -10.36 -11.93 -14.59
CA LEU A 56 -11.63 -11.28 -14.85
C LEU A 56 -11.53 -10.26 -15.99
N ALA A 57 -10.44 -9.50 -16.08
CA ALA A 57 -10.22 -8.57 -17.18
C ALA A 57 -10.22 -9.27 -18.53
N ILE A 58 -9.43 -10.35 -18.66
CA ILE A 58 -9.35 -11.15 -19.88
C ILE A 58 -10.72 -11.75 -20.21
N MET A 59 -11.41 -12.30 -19.21
CA MET A 59 -12.75 -12.86 -19.37
C MET A 59 -13.73 -11.81 -19.91
N MET A 60 -13.74 -10.59 -19.36
CA MET A 60 -14.61 -9.50 -19.80
C MET A 60 -14.29 -9.01 -21.21
N ILE A 61 -13.01 -8.97 -21.60
CA ILE A 61 -12.59 -8.60 -22.96
C ILE A 61 -13.09 -9.65 -23.96
N VAL A 62 -12.83 -10.92 -23.69
CA VAL A 62 -13.18 -12.04 -24.58
C VAL A 62 -14.69 -12.21 -24.69
N MET A 63 -15.39 -12.30 -23.56
CA MET A 63 -16.85 -12.44 -23.53
C MET A 63 -17.56 -11.20 -24.08
N GLY A 64 -17.03 -10.01 -23.80
CA GLY A 64 -17.55 -8.77 -24.35
C GLY A 64 -17.47 -8.73 -25.88
N GLY A 65 -16.35 -9.19 -26.46
CA GLY A 65 -16.20 -9.32 -27.91
C GLY A 65 -17.19 -10.32 -28.52
N ALA A 66 -17.42 -11.46 -27.87
CA ALA A 66 -18.41 -12.44 -28.32
C ALA A 66 -19.85 -11.90 -28.23
N MET A 67 -20.21 -11.21 -27.15
CA MET A 67 -21.52 -10.60 -26.97
C MET A 67 -21.77 -9.46 -27.97
N ALA A 68 -20.75 -8.68 -28.32
CA ALA A 68 -20.85 -7.63 -29.34
C ALA A 68 -21.28 -8.19 -30.70
N GLN A 69 -20.84 -9.41 -31.04
CA GLN A 69 -21.26 -10.08 -32.28
C GLN A 69 -22.66 -10.70 -32.17
N ALA A 70 -23.05 -11.20 -30.99
CA ALA A 70 -24.34 -11.84 -30.77
C ALA A 70 -25.51 -10.85 -30.60
N ALA A 71 -25.24 -9.63 -30.09
CA ALA A 71 -26.25 -8.62 -29.83
C ALA A 71 -25.83 -7.25 -30.41
N PRO A 72 -25.69 -7.13 -31.75
CA PRO A 72 -25.22 -5.90 -32.39
C PRO A 72 -26.20 -4.73 -32.25
N SER A 73 -27.46 -5.01 -31.93
CA SER A 73 -28.51 -4.00 -31.71
C SER A 73 -28.37 -3.25 -30.39
N ASN A 74 -27.52 -3.71 -29.45
CA ASN A 74 -27.23 -2.99 -28.22
C ASN A 74 -25.96 -2.13 -28.41
N PRO A 75 -26.08 -0.79 -28.52
CA PRO A 75 -24.95 0.09 -28.81
C PRO A 75 -23.87 0.06 -27.74
N PHE A 76 -24.23 -0.25 -26.48
CA PHE A 76 -23.29 -0.33 -25.38
C PHE A 76 -22.38 -1.56 -25.49
N ILE A 77 -22.99 -2.72 -25.77
CA ILE A 77 -22.25 -3.99 -25.94
C ILE A 77 -21.46 -3.95 -27.25
N ALA A 78 -22.09 -3.53 -28.35
CA ALA A 78 -21.45 -3.40 -29.66
C ALA A 78 -20.30 -2.37 -29.66
N GLY A 79 -20.41 -1.33 -28.83
CA GLY A 79 -19.41 -0.27 -28.68
C GLY A 79 -18.15 -0.66 -27.88
N GLY A 80 -17.98 -1.93 -27.51
CA GLY A 80 -16.76 -2.41 -26.85
C GLY A 80 -16.75 -2.27 -25.32
N ALA A 81 -17.92 -2.23 -24.68
CA ALA A 81 -18.02 -2.15 -23.21
C ALA A 81 -17.17 -3.19 -22.46
N GLY A 82 -17.10 -4.43 -22.95
CA GLY A 82 -16.27 -5.46 -22.32
C GLY A 82 -14.76 -5.17 -22.40
N ALA A 83 -14.30 -4.59 -23.51
CA ALA A 83 -12.91 -4.15 -23.64
C ALA A 83 -12.60 -2.96 -22.71
N PHE A 84 -13.53 -2.01 -22.60
CA PHE A 84 -13.41 -0.87 -21.70
C PHE A 84 -13.35 -1.31 -20.22
N VAL A 85 -14.31 -2.12 -19.77
CA VAL A 85 -14.35 -2.64 -18.39
C VAL A 85 -13.13 -3.51 -18.10
N GLY A 86 -12.77 -4.41 -19.00
CA GLY A 86 -11.56 -5.23 -18.83
C GLY A 86 -10.29 -4.38 -18.75
N GLY A 87 -10.18 -3.33 -19.56
CA GLY A 87 -9.08 -2.35 -19.49
C GLY A 87 -8.98 -1.69 -18.11
N ILE A 88 -10.10 -1.27 -17.52
CA ILE A 88 -10.12 -0.72 -16.15
C ILE A 88 -9.60 -1.75 -15.14
N TYR A 89 -10.02 -3.01 -15.24
CA TYR A 89 -9.55 -4.08 -14.34
C TYR A 89 -8.04 -4.33 -14.48
N LEU A 90 -7.46 -4.22 -15.67
CA LEU A 90 -6.00 -4.32 -15.85
C LEU A 90 -5.24 -3.16 -15.21
N VAL A 91 -5.75 -1.93 -15.34
CA VAL A 91 -5.17 -0.76 -14.67
C VAL A 91 -5.26 -0.92 -13.15
N MET A 92 -6.39 -1.39 -12.63
CA MET A 92 -6.56 -1.69 -11.20
C MET A 92 -5.61 -2.79 -10.73
N ALA A 93 -5.44 -3.87 -11.50
CA ALA A 93 -4.49 -4.93 -11.19
C ALA A 93 -3.05 -4.40 -11.08
N LEU A 94 -2.63 -3.50 -11.98
CA LEU A 94 -1.31 -2.87 -11.92
C LEU A 94 -1.14 -2.04 -10.65
N LEU A 95 -2.18 -1.30 -10.25
CA LEU A 95 -2.18 -0.53 -9.00
C LEU A 95 -2.12 -1.42 -7.75
N TYR A 96 -2.77 -2.59 -7.77
CA TYR A 96 -2.81 -3.53 -6.65
C TYR A 96 -1.54 -4.38 -6.51
N VAL A 97 -0.80 -4.61 -7.60
CA VAL A 97 0.45 -5.38 -7.54
C VAL A 97 1.54 -4.64 -6.76
N TYR A 98 1.59 -3.31 -6.87
CA TYR A 98 2.60 -2.49 -6.19
C TYR A 98 2.57 -2.65 -4.65
N PRO A 99 1.42 -2.46 -3.96
CA PRO A 99 1.37 -2.65 -2.52
C PRO A 99 1.60 -4.11 -2.12
N ALA A 100 1.17 -5.10 -2.92
CA ALA A 100 1.47 -6.52 -2.67
C ALA A 100 2.98 -6.78 -2.57
N ILE A 101 3.76 -6.24 -3.53
CA ILE A 101 5.22 -6.32 -3.53
C ILE A 101 5.82 -5.62 -2.30
N ARG A 102 5.26 -4.50 -1.87
CA ARG A 102 5.75 -3.75 -0.70
C ARG A 102 5.52 -4.50 0.61
N LEU A 103 4.36 -5.11 0.84
CA LEU A 103 4.16 -5.95 2.03
C LEU A 103 5.08 -7.16 2.00
N TRP A 104 5.24 -7.80 0.83
CA TRP A 104 6.14 -8.94 0.70
C TRP A 104 7.57 -8.58 1.11
N LYS A 105 8.07 -7.44 0.62
CA LYS A 105 9.39 -6.90 0.98
C LYS A 105 9.47 -6.54 2.46
N TYR A 106 8.45 -5.89 3.02
CA TYR A 106 8.41 -5.54 4.44
C TYR A 106 8.51 -6.79 5.32
N ALA A 107 7.72 -7.83 5.03
CA ALA A 107 7.79 -9.10 5.75
C ALA A 107 9.14 -9.82 5.58
N SER A 108 9.81 -9.69 4.43
CA SER A 108 11.19 -10.18 4.25
C SER A 108 12.17 -9.44 5.16
N ARG A 109 12.07 -8.11 5.24
CA ARG A 109 12.94 -7.29 6.11
C ARG A 109 12.73 -7.58 7.60
N ILE A 110 11.51 -7.89 8.02
CA ILE A 110 11.28 -8.37 9.40
C ILE A 110 12.01 -9.69 9.64
N SER A 111 12.03 -10.63 8.68
CA SER A 111 12.82 -11.86 8.83
C SER A 111 14.32 -11.59 9.01
N GLU A 112 14.87 -10.65 8.25
CA GLU A 112 16.28 -10.26 8.35
C GLU A 112 16.59 -9.56 9.68
N LEU A 113 15.65 -8.73 10.16
CA LEU A 113 15.73 -8.11 11.48
C LEU A 113 15.76 -9.16 12.59
N MET A 114 14.92 -10.19 12.53
CA MET A 114 14.92 -11.27 13.52
C MET A 114 16.23 -12.07 13.56
N GLN A 115 17.00 -12.09 12.47
CA GLN A 115 18.28 -12.81 12.40
C GLN A 115 19.47 -11.97 12.86
N SER A 116 19.46 -10.68 12.55
CA SER A 116 20.60 -9.77 12.77
C SER A 116 20.44 -8.87 13.98
N ALA A 117 19.21 -8.53 14.37
CA ALA A 117 18.85 -7.60 15.45
C ALA A 117 19.67 -6.28 15.44
N THR A 118 20.00 -5.77 14.25
CA THR A 118 20.79 -4.54 14.09
C THR A 118 19.91 -3.33 13.83
N SER A 119 20.41 -2.14 14.17
CA SER A 119 19.75 -0.88 13.82
C SER A 119 19.56 -0.71 12.31
N PHE A 120 20.49 -1.22 11.50
CA PHE A 120 20.40 -1.19 10.04
C PHE A 120 19.23 -2.03 9.50
N SER A 121 19.06 -3.26 9.99
CA SER A 121 17.93 -4.12 9.55
C SER A 121 16.59 -3.59 10.06
N LEU A 122 16.56 -2.94 11.23
CA LEU A 122 15.39 -2.25 11.74
C LEU A 122 14.99 -1.07 10.84
N GLU A 123 15.96 -0.20 10.51
CA GLU A 123 15.71 0.93 9.61
C GLU A 123 15.24 0.45 8.24
N ALA A 124 15.80 -0.64 7.72
CA ALA A 124 15.36 -1.23 6.45
C ALA A 124 13.89 -1.70 6.48
N ALA A 125 13.46 -2.34 7.58
CA ALA A 125 12.07 -2.77 7.76
C ALA A 125 11.11 -1.57 7.83
N LEU A 126 11.43 -0.57 8.66
CA LEU A 126 10.64 0.66 8.81
C LEU A 126 10.58 1.46 7.50
N ARG A 127 11.65 1.45 6.70
CA ARG A 127 11.68 2.10 5.39
C ARG A 127 10.70 1.48 4.41
N GLU A 128 10.57 0.16 4.37
CA GLU A 128 9.58 -0.51 3.52
C GLU A 128 8.15 -0.28 4.03
N GLN A 129 7.92 -0.30 5.34
CA GLN A 129 6.64 0.06 5.95
C GLN A 129 6.23 1.50 5.59
N ARG A 130 7.16 2.46 5.68
CA ARG A 130 6.91 3.86 5.28
C ARG A 130 6.54 3.98 3.80
N LYS A 131 7.23 3.27 2.90
CA LYS A 131 6.91 3.29 1.47
C LYS A 131 5.50 2.78 1.19
N PHE A 132 5.09 1.71 1.89
CA PHE A 132 3.73 1.19 1.81
C PHE A 132 2.67 2.24 2.20
N TRP A 133 2.82 2.87 3.37
CA TRP A 133 1.88 3.88 3.85
C TRP A 133 1.87 5.15 2.99
N LYS A 134 3.03 5.59 2.50
CA LYS A 134 3.09 6.72 1.56
C LYS A 134 2.30 6.43 0.29
N PHE A 135 2.43 5.22 -0.26
CA PHE A 135 1.67 4.83 -1.45
C PHE A 135 0.16 4.83 -1.19
N PHE A 136 -0.28 4.19 -0.10
CA PHE A 136 -1.71 4.16 0.26
C PHE A 136 -2.26 5.55 0.58
N GLY A 137 -1.49 6.41 1.25
CA GLY A 137 -1.91 7.78 1.54
C GLY A 137 -2.10 8.62 0.27
N ILE A 138 -1.19 8.51 -0.70
CA ILE A 138 -1.31 9.19 -1.99
C ILE A 138 -2.51 8.64 -2.76
N LEU A 139 -2.68 7.31 -2.81
CA LEU A 139 -3.82 6.68 -3.48
C LEU A 139 -5.16 7.12 -2.86
N ALA A 140 -5.24 7.15 -1.53
CA ALA A 140 -6.42 7.60 -0.81
C ALA A 140 -6.74 9.07 -1.11
N LEU A 141 -5.72 9.96 -1.13
CA LEU A 141 -5.91 11.36 -1.48
C LEU A 141 -6.48 11.54 -2.89
N ILE A 142 -5.98 10.77 -3.85
CA ILE A 142 -6.49 10.77 -5.23
C ILE A 142 -7.96 10.34 -5.25
N LEU A 143 -8.31 9.23 -4.58
CA LEU A 143 -9.69 8.71 -4.55
C LEU A 143 -10.65 9.68 -3.87
N VAL A 144 -10.27 10.27 -2.74
CA VAL A 144 -11.06 11.30 -2.04
C VAL A 144 -11.30 12.50 -2.95
N SER A 145 -10.26 12.96 -3.66
CA SER A 145 -10.39 14.09 -4.59
C SER A 145 -11.34 13.78 -5.75
N LEU A 146 -11.23 12.58 -6.33
CA LEU A 146 -12.13 12.13 -7.39
C LEU A 146 -13.58 12.06 -6.91
N TYR A 147 -13.83 11.49 -5.73
CA TYR A 147 -15.18 11.45 -5.16
C TYR A 147 -15.75 12.83 -4.88
N ALA A 148 -14.95 13.76 -4.35
CA ALA A 148 -15.38 15.13 -4.15
C ALA A 148 -15.81 15.80 -5.46
N LEU A 149 -15.03 15.63 -6.53
CA LEU A 149 -15.36 16.16 -7.86
C LEU A 149 -16.64 15.56 -8.43
N ILE A 150 -16.82 14.24 -8.30
CA ILE A 150 -18.04 13.55 -8.77
C ILE A 150 -19.28 14.06 -8.02
N ILE A 151 -19.19 14.19 -6.69
CA ILE A 151 -20.30 14.67 -5.87
C ILE A 151 -20.67 16.11 -6.24
N VAL A 152 -19.68 17.00 -6.33
CA VAL A 152 -19.90 18.40 -6.71
C VAL A 152 -20.50 18.49 -8.11
N GLY A 153 -19.97 17.74 -9.08
CA GLY A 153 -20.49 17.66 -10.44
C GLY A 153 -21.93 17.15 -10.49
N ALA A 154 -22.26 16.12 -9.70
CA ALA A 154 -23.61 15.58 -9.62
C ALA A 154 -24.60 16.61 -9.03
N ILE A 155 -24.22 17.32 -7.96
CA ILE A 155 -25.06 18.37 -7.36
C ILE A 155 -25.32 19.50 -8.37
N ILE A 156 -24.29 19.94 -9.10
CA ILE A 156 -24.43 20.98 -10.14
C ILE A 156 -25.37 20.49 -11.25
N MET A 157 -25.19 19.28 -11.76
CA MET A 157 -26.07 18.74 -12.81
C MET A 157 -27.53 18.65 -12.36
N VAL A 158 -27.79 18.18 -11.14
CA VAL A 158 -29.15 18.08 -10.58
C VAL A 158 -29.78 19.47 -10.43
N THR A 159 -29.05 20.44 -9.89
CA THR A 159 -29.58 21.80 -9.65
C THR A 159 -29.83 22.56 -10.95
N VAL A 160 -28.89 22.51 -11.90
CA VAL A 160 -29.04 23.12 -13.23
C VAL A 160 -30.19 22.48 -14.00
N GLY A 161 -30.28 21.14 -14.00
CA GLY A 161 -31.38 20.42 -14.65
C GLY A 161 -32.75 20.74 -14.04
N ALA A 162 -32.83 20.89 -12.71
CA ALA A 162 -34.07 21.27 -12.03
C ALA A 162 -34.52 22.71 -12.34
N ILE A 163 -33.58 23.63 -12.59
CA ILE A 163 -33.89 25.01 -13.01
C ILE A 163 -34.35 25.03 -14.47
N GLY A 164 -33.67 24.29 -15.36
CA GLY A 164 -34.01 24.23 -16.79
C GLY A 164 -35.34 23.53 -17.10
N ALA A 165 -35.83 22.63 -16.24
CA ALA A 165 -37.11 21.96 -16.43
C ALA A 165 -38.34 22.79 -16.03
N ARG A 166 -38.15 23.98 -15.45
CA ARG A 166 -39.22 24.86 -14.93
C ARG A 166 -39.48 26.11 -15.78
N GLY A 167 -38.74 26.31 -16.87
CA GLY A 167 -38.92 27.41 -17.84
C GLY A 167 -39.25 26.89 -19.21
#